data_AF-A0AAN6YBT6-F1
#
_entry.id   AF-A0AAN6YBT6-F1
#
_cell.length_a   1.000
_cell.length_b   1.000
_cell.length_c   1.000
_cell.angle_alpha   90.00
_cell.angle_beta   90.00
_cell.angle_gamma   90.00
#
_symmetry.space_group_name_H-M   'P 1'
#
loop_
_entity.id
_entity.type
_entity.pdbx_description
1 polymer ?
#
loop_
_entity_poly.entity_id
_entity_poly.type
_entity_poly.pdbx_seq_one_letter_code
_entity_poly.pdbx_strand_id
1 'polypeptide(L)'
;MLPFSSSSGSKAHPRHHVSGYSNGYPRGNTFEISPHRFQPRGKTPAFRRRGRLFVRIGIILAILGLFSIFVWPRVSILSIFSLGLISSGEEFQLETVRYYDLSNVQGTARGWEREERILLCVPLRDAESHLPMFFSHLRNFTYPHHLIDLAFLVSDSKDRTLEVLSNNLEAIQADADDLMHYGEISIIEKDFGQKVNQDVESRHGFAAQASRRKLMAQARNWLLSAALRPYHSWVYWRDVDVETAPFTILEDLMRHNKDVIVPNVWRPLPDWLGGEQPYDLNSWQESETALALADTLDEDAVIVEGYAEYATWRPHLAYLRDPYGDPDMEMEIDGVGGVSILAKAKVFRHGVHFPAFSFEKHAETEGFGKMARRMDFSVVGLPHYTIWHLYEPSVDDIKHMEKMEQERLAREQEEKEKAEKAKKMKENFGDTTSQWEKDKTEMQNIALQEKKNKEAQNEAPKDQAGAPQANKEEAKAPPKAAAR
;
A
#
# COMPACT_ATOMS: atom_id res chain seq x y z
N MET A 1 -6.38 17.05 97.04
CA MET A 1 -5.18 16.98 97.91
C MET A 1 -3.96 17.14 97.02
N LEU A 2 -3.33 18.31 97.08
CA LEU A 2 -1.94 18.53 96.64
C LEU A 2 -0.99 18.08 97.75
N PRO A 3 0.32 18.00 97.46
CA PRO A 3 1.19 18.91 98.20
C PRO A 3 2.20 19.66 97.33
N PHE A 4 2.46 20.87 97.82
CA PHE A 4 3.42 21.89 97.42
C PHE A 4 4.70 21.81 98.28
N SER A 5 5.84 22.28 97.74
CA SER A 5 6.87 23.10 98.44
C SER A 5 7.89 23.60 97.39
N SER A 6 7.86 24.85 96.89
CA SER A 6 8.39 26.15 97.41
C SER A 6 9.90 26.16 97.74
N SER A 7 10.76 26.74 96.88
CA SER A 7 11.38 28.12 96.91
C SER A 7 12.59 28.23 97.88
N SER A 8 13.65 29.03 97.73
CA SER A 8 13.96 30.28 97.01
C SER A 8 15.49 30.55 97.16
N GLY A 9 16.09 31.43 96.34
CA GLY A 9 17.39 32.03 96.69
C GLY A 9 18.23 32.62 95.56
N SER A 10 17.88 33.83 95.12
CA SER A 10 18.60 34.70 94.17
C SER A 10 19.93 35.30 94.69
N LYS A 11 20.84 35.69 93.77
CA LYS A 11 21.60 36.96 93.83
C LYS A 11 22.19 37.36 92.45
N ALA A 12 21.94 38.61 92.06
CA ALA A 12 22.40 39.35 90.87
C ALA A 12 23.92 39.66 90.93
N HIS A 13 24.63 39.99 89.83
CA HIS A 13 24.65 41.30 89.13
C HIS A 13 25.62 41.28 87.89
N PRO A 14 25.81 42.36 87.08
CA PRO A 14 25.59 42.37 85.62
C PRO A 14 26.82 42.76 84.76
N ARG A 15 26.66 42.89 83.42
CA ARG A 15 26.93 44.13 82.60
C ARG A 15 26.95 43.86 81.07
N HIS A 16 26.19 44.71 80.34
CA HIS A 16 26.37 45.38 79.01
C HIS A 16 27.02 44.63 77.82
N HIS A 17 26.66 44.75 76.53
CA HIS A 17 26.12 45.83 75.66
C HIS A 17 25.23 45.16 74.57
N VAL A 18 23.98 45.58 74.26
CA VAL A 18 23.46 46.76 73.53
C VAL A 18 23.69 46.78 72.00
N SER A 19 22.54 46.73 71.30
CA SER A 19 22.13 47.18 69.94
C SER A 19 22.82 46.55 68.72
N GLY A 20 22.11 46.06 67.70
CA GLY A 20 20.87 46.56 67.10
C GLY A 20 21.24 47.39 65.87
N TYR A 21 21.00 46.91 64.65
CA TYR A 21 20.05 47.41 63.63
C TYR A 21 20.68 46.99 62.27
N SER A 22 20.04 46.80 61.12
CA SER A 22 18.67 46.64 60.64
C SER A 22 18.76 46.44 59.12
N ASN A 23 17.76 45.78 58.53
CA ASN A 23 17.54 45.74 57.08
C ASN A 23 17.52 47.14 56.44
N GLY A 24 18.12 47.28 55.25
CA GLY A 24 18.01 48.48 54.42
C GLY A 24 18.68 48.31 53.05
N TYR A 25 17.87 48.24 51.99
CA TYR A 25 18.26 48.43 50.58
C TYR A 25 18.42 49.94 50.26
N PRO A 26 19.00 50.33 49.11
CA PRO A 26 20.22 51.14 49.06
C PRO A 26 19.98 52.63 48.76
N ARG A 27 20.97 53.47 49.05
CA ARG A 27 21.09 54.83 48.50
C ARG A 27 22.55 55.15 48.17
N GLY A 28 22.76 55.72 46.99
CA GLY A 28 23.83 56.69 46.72
C GLY A 28 25.05 56.16 45.96
N ASN A 29 25.32 56.79 44.82
CA ASN A 29 26.48 56.62 43.95
C ASN A 29 27.81 56.82 44.68
N THR A 30 28.57 55.74 44.85
CA THR A 30 30.03 55.76 45.01
C THR A 30 30.56 54.35 44.69
N PHE A 31 31.29 54.21 43.58
CA PHE A 31 32.06 53.01 43.28
C PHE A 31 33.43 53.14 43.96
N GLU A 32 33.59 52.48 45.12
CA GLU A 32 34.91 52.25 45.72
C GLU A 32 35.41 50.86 45.29
N ILE A 33 36.42 50.81 44.42
CA ILE A 33 37.09 49.58 44.04
C ILE A 33 38.30 49.40 44.98
N SER A 34 38.12 48.62 46.04
CA SER A 34 39.21 48.14 46.89
C SER A 34 39.70 46.77 46.36
N PRO A 35 41.02 46.53 46.17
CA PRO A 35 41.52 45.30 45.60
C PRO A 35 41.65 44.22 46.68
N HIS A 36 40.51 43.66 47.12
CA HIS A 36 40.54 42.46 47.95
C HIS A 36 40.49 41.21 47.06
N ARG A 37 41.68 40.61 46.96
CA ARG A 37 41.97 39.26 46.46
C ARG A 37 40.85 38.27 46.82
N PHE A 38 40.23 37.68 45.80
CA PHE A 38 39.21 36.64 45.95
C PHE A 38 39.77 35.44 46.73
N GLN A 39 39.33 35.25 47.96
CA GLN A 39 39.50 33.98 48.68
C GLN A 39 38.21 33.17 48.52
N PRO A 40 38.24 31.98 47.89
CA PRO A 40 37.05 31.14 47.81
C PRO A 40 36.63 30.74 49.22
N ARG A 41 35.36 31.02 49.57
CA ARG A 41 34.75 30.58 50.83
C ARG A 41 34.97 29.09 51.01
N GLY A 42 35.75 28.71 52.02
CA GLY A 42 35.94 27.31 52.40
C GLY A 42 34.61 26.67 52.77
N LYS A 43 34.30 25.52 52.16
CA LYS A 43 33.07 24.73 52.44
C LYS A 43 32.93 24.52 53.95
N THR A 44 31.79 24.92 54.50
CA THR A 44 31.48 24.84 55.94
C THR A 44 31.61 23.40 56.48
N PRO A 45 31.91 23.20 57.77
CA PRO A 45 32.15 21.88 58.37
C PRO A 45 30.98 20.88 58.18
N ALA A 46 29.75 21.38 58.07
CA ALA A 46 28.55 20.60 57.78
C ALA A 46 28.58 19.94 56.39
N PHE A 47 29.10 20.64 55.36
CA PHE A 47 29.25 20.10 54.02
C PHE A 47 30.34 19.03 53.94
N ARG A 48 31.39 19.12 54.76
CA ARG A 48 32.45 18.08 54.85
C ARG A 48 31.92 16.79 55.49
N ARG A 49 31.03 16.89 56.49
CA ARG A 49 30.38 15.72 57.11
C ARG A 49 29.40 15.04 56.16
N ARG A 50 28.57 15.82 55.43
CA ARG A 50 27.69 15.27 54.37
C ARG A 50 28.49 14.61 53.25
N GLY A 51 29.57 15.24 52.78
CA GLY A 51 30.44 14.64 51.76
C GLY A 51 31.03 13.29 52.19
N ARG A 52 31.52 13.18 53.44
CA ARG A 52 32.02 11.90 53.97
C ARG A 52 30.93 10.84 54.13
N LEU A 53 29.70 11.25 54.45
CA LEU A 53 28.54 10.34 54.53
C LEU A 53 28.21 9.79 53.14
N PHE A 54 28.11 10.65 52.12
CA PHE A 54 27.83 10.22 50.74
C PHE A 54 28.93 9.33 50.17
N VAL A 55 30.21 9.62 50.47
CA VAL A 55 31.33 8.76 50.08
C VAL A 55 31.24 7.39 50.76
N ARG A 56 30.88 7.33 52.06
CA ARG A 56 30.70 6.05 52.77
C ARG A 56 29.52 5.24 52.23
N ILE A 57 28.40 5.90 51.93
CA ILE A 57 27.23 5.25 51.32
C ILE A 57 27.59 4.73 49.92
N GLY A 58 28.30 5.53 49.11
CA GLY A 58 28.78 5.11 47.79
C GLY A 58 29.71 3.89 47.85
N ILE A 59 30.61 3.83 48.84
CA ILE A 59 31.48 2.66 49.05
C ILE A 59 30.67 1.43 49.44
N ILE A 60 29.68 1.57 50.33
CA ILE A 60 28.81 0.46 50.73
C ILE A 60 28.00 -0.08 49.54
N LEU A 61 27.44 0.82 48.72
CA LEU A 61 26.68 0.44 47.52
C LEU A 61 27.58 -0.22 46.46
N ALA A 62 28.82 0.24 46.31
CA ALA A 62 29.79 -0.39 45.40
C ALA A 62 30.17 -1.81 45.85
N ILE A 63 30.36 -2.02 47.16
CA ILE A 63 30.63 -3.35 47.73
C ILE A 63 29.43 -4.28 47.55
N LEU A 64 28.20 -3.79 47.78
CA LEU A 64 26.97 -4.56 47.54
C LEU A 64 26.79 -4.91 46.06
N GLY A 65 27.08 -3.97 45.15
CA GLY A 65 27.06 -4.21 43.72
C GLY A 65 28.04 -5.31 43.30
N LEU A 66 29.30 -5.21 43.75
CA LEU A 66 30.33 -6.23 43.51
C LEU A 66 29.98 -7.60 44.12
N PHE A 67 29.40 -7.62 45.32
CA PHE A 67 28.91 -8.84 45.95
C PHE A 67 27.76 -9.48 45.15
N SER A 68 26.84 -8.68 44.61
CA SER A 68 25.74 -9.19 43.79
C SER A 68 26.22 -9.80 42.47
N ILE A 69 27.27 -9.23 41.84
CA ILE A 69 27.90 -9.77 40.63
C ILE A 69 28.58 -11.11 40.91
N PHE A 70 29.16 -11.27 42.11
CA PHE A 70 29.83 -12.50 42.52
C PHE A 70 28.86 -13.63 42.89
N VAL A 71 27.73 -13.30 43.53
CA VAL A 71 26.71 -14.29 43.95
C VAL A 71 25.76 -14.67 42.80
N TRP A 72 25.48 -13.75 41.88
CA TRP A 72 24.59 -13.97 40.73
C TRP A 72 25.21 -13.48 39.41
N PRO A 73 26.15 -14.24 38.81
CA PRO A 73 26.89 -13.83 37.62
C PRO A 73 26.07 -13.74 36.32
N ARG A 74 24.75 -14.02 36.36
CA ARG A 74 23.85 -13.97 35.20
C ARG A 74 22.82 -12.83 35.24
N VAL A 75 22.95 -11.88 36.17
CA VAL A 75 22.03 -10.73 36.24
C VAL A 75 22.65 -9.55 35.50
N SER A 76 22.09 -9.20 34.34
CA SER A 76 22.48 -8.03 33.55
C SER A 76 22.10 -6.74 34.30
N ILE A 77 23.10 -6.05 34.87
CA ILE A 77 22.92 -4.78 35.62
C ILE A 77 22.48 -3.60 34.71
N LEU A 78 22.47 -3.79 33.39
CA LEU A 78 22.05 -2.78 32.42
C LEU A 78 20.53 -2.54 32.38
N SER A 79 19.72 -3.39 33.03
CA SER A 79 18.25 -3.24 33.05
C SER A 79 17.73 -2.30 34.14
N ILE A 80 18.58 -1.77 35.03
CA ILE A 80 18.18 -0.96 36.19
C ILE A 80 18.15 0.55 35.88
N PHE A 81 18.66 0.97 34.70
CA PHE A 81 18.74 2.39 34.33
C PHE A 81 17.70 2.86 33.30
N SER A 82 16.65 2.09 33.04
CA SER A 82 15.44 2.62 32.39
C SER A 82 14.73 3.57 33.37
N LEU A 83 14.97 4.87 33.18
CA LEU A 83 14.28 5.97 33.85
C LEU A 83 12.77 5.94 33.51
N GLY A 84 12.02 5.15 34.28
CA GLY A 84 10.56 5.13 34.33
C GLY A 84 10.08 5.29 35.78
N LEU A 85 10.55 6.32 36.48
CA LEU A 85 10.14 6.62 37.85
C LEU A 85 9.18 7.81 37.84
N ILE A 86 7.87 7.50 37.75
CA ILE A 86 6.77 7.89 38.65
C ILE A 86 5.48 7.36 37.98
N SER A 87 5.13 6.11 38.29
CA SER A 87 3.75 5.67 38.32
C SER A 87 3.55 5.04 39.69
N SER A 88 2.86 5.76 40.56
CA SER A 88 2.42 5.23 41.85
C SER A 88 1.21 4.34 41.60
N GLY A 89 1.47 3.05 41.41
CA GLY A 89 0.49 1.99 41.48
C GLY A 89 1.27 0.70 41.72
N GLU A 90 1.13 0.11 42.91
CA GLU A 90 1.63 -1.23 43.17
C GLU A 90 0.95 -2.19 42.19
N GLU A 91 1.68 -2.57 41.15
CA GLU A 91 1.18 -3.44 40.09
C GLU A 91 1.25 -4.89 40.59
N PHE A 92 0.12 -5.37 41.11
CA PHE A 92 -0.20 -6.79 41.05
C PHE A 92 -0.28 -7.19 39.57
N GLN A 93 0.85 -7.52 38.94
CA GLN A 93 0.87 -8.19 37.64
C GLN A 93 0.44 -9.64 37.85
N LEU A 94 -0.86 -9.86 37.98
CA LEU A 94 -1.45 -11.14 37.60
C LEU A 94 -1.21 -11.29 36.09
N GLU A 95 -0.54 -12.37 35.65
CA GLU A 95 -0.20 -12.60 34.22
C GLU A 95 -1.40 -12.48 33.26
N THR A 96 -2.62 -12.56 33.78
CA THR A 96 -3.88 -12.50 33.04
C THR A 96 -4.53 -11.11 32.97
N VAL A 97 -4.08 -10.13 33.77
CA VAL A 97 -4.70 -8.80 33.80
C VAL A 97 -3.98 -7.89 32.81
N ARG A 98 -4.73 -7.36 31.84
CA ARG A 98 -4.23 -6.39 30.85
C ARG A 98 -5.03 -5.10 30.96
N TYR A 99 -4.33 -3.97 31.08
CA TYR A 99 -4.93 -2.64 31.06
C TYR A 99 -4.74 -2.01 29.68
N TYR A 100 -5.82 -1.46 29.13
CA TYR A 100 -5.80 -0.76 27.85
C TYR A 100 -6.49 0.59 27.98
N ASP A 101 -5.76 1.65 27.70
CA ASP A 101 -6.33 2.99 27.55
C ASP A 101 -6.62 3.25 26.07
N LEU A 102 -7.91 3.19 25.70
CA LEU A 102 -8.36 3.36 24.32
C LEU A 102 -8.17 4.80 23.81
N SER A 103 -7.88 5.76 24.69
CA SER A 103 -7.56 7.12 24.26
C SER A 103 -6.22 7.22 23.52
N ASN A 104 -5.34 6.21 23.66
CA ASN A 104 -4.04 6.16 22.99
C ASN A 104 -4.09 5.56 21.56
N VAL A 105 -5.23 5.02 21.13
CA VAL A 105 -5.37 4.29 19.84
C VAL A 105 -6.39 4.93 18.90
N GLN A 106 -6.24 6.24 18.69
CA GLN A 106 -7.20 7.04 17.93
C GLN A 106 -7.04 6.93 16.40
N GLY A 107 -5.87 6.48 15.93
CA GLY A 107 -5.49 6.53 14.52
C GLY A 107 -5.10 7.94 14.08
N THR A 108 -3.87 8.11 13.63
CA THR A 108 -3.34 9.42 13.19
C THR A 108 -2.68 9.39 11.83
N ALA A 109 -2.47 10.58 11.25
CA ALA A 109 -1.89 10.75 9.92
C ALA A 109 -0.51 10.09 9.72
N ARG A 110 0.22 9.89 10.82
CA ARG A 110 1.60 9.34 10.82
C ARG A 110 1.66 8.12 11.73
N GLY A 111 0.83 7.13 11.42
CA GLY A 111 0.70 5.92 12.22
C GLY A 111 2.02 5.18 12.43
N TRP A 112 2.87 5.13 11.39
CA TRP A 112 4.17 4.45 11.44
C TRP A 112 5.16 5.12 12.41
N GLU A 113 5.16 6.45 12.53
CA GLU A 113 6.01 7.17 13.50
C GLU A 113 5.55 6.96 14.95
N ARG A 114 4.30 6.55 15.13
CA ARG A 114 3.65 6.37 16.43
C ARG A 114 3.42 4.92 16.81
N GLU A 115 3.99 4.00 16.02
CA GLU A 115 3.86 2.55 16.21
C GLU A 115 2.38 2.11 16.30
N GLU A 116 1.51 2.76 15.53
CA GLU A 116 0.09 2.45 15.52
C GLU A 116 -0.15 1.08 14.87
N ARG A 117 -0.90 0.20 15.54
CA ARG A 117 -1.18 -1.14 15.01
C ARG A 117 -2.36 -1.15 14.05
N ILE A 118 -2.21 -1.91 12.97
CA ILE A 118 -3.20 -2.11 11.91
C ILE A 118 -3.72 -3.54 12.02
N LEU A 119 -5.04 -3.70 11.97
CA LEU A 119 -5.66 -5.00 11.72
C LEU A 119 -6.00 -5.12 10.24
N LEU A 120 -5.29 -5.98 9.50
CA LEU A 120 -5.58 -6.28 8.10
C LEU A 120 -6.59 -7.42 8.02
N CYS A 121 -7.79 -7.17 7.50
CA CYS A 121 -8.87 -8.14 7.37
C CYS A 121 -9.07 -8.59 5.91
N VAL A 122 -9.04 -9.90 5.69
CA VAL A 122 -9.23 -10.53 4.37
C VAL A 122 -10.29 -11.64 4.45
N PRO A 123 -11.52 -11.41 3.95
CA PRO A 123 -12.45 -12.50 3.72
C PRO A 123 -11.99 -13.33 2.51
N LEU A 124 -12.05 -14.66 2.62
CA LEU A 124 -11.57 -15.60 1.62
C LEU A 124 -12.63 -16.64 1.29
N ARG A 125 -12.79 -16.89 -0.01
CA ARG A 125 -13.55 -18.00 -0.56
C ARG A 125 -12.94 -18.40 -1.89
N ASP A 126 -12.64 -19.69 -2.07
CA ASP A 126 -12.09 -20.23 -3.31
C ASP A 126 -10.90 -19.39 -3.85
N ALA A 127 -9.97 -19.03 -2.95
CA ALA A 127 -8.92 -18.04 -3.18
C ALA A 127 -7.54 -18.65 -3.49
N GLU A 128 -7.43 -19.98 -3.66
CA GLU A 128 -6.16 -20.70 -3.83
C GLU A 128 -5.24 -20.06 -4.89
N SER A 129 -5.80 -19.66 -6.03
CA SER A 129 -5.07 -19.07 -7.16
C SER A 129 -4.52 -17.67 -6.89
N HIS A 130 -5.14 -16.90 -5.98
CA HIS A 130 -4.81 -15.50 -5.73
C HIS A 130 -3.79 -15.33 -4.60
N LEU A 131 -3.70 -16.29 -3.69
CA LEU A 131 -2.83 -16.22 -2.52
C LEU A 131 -1.35 -15.95 -2.85
N PRO A 132 -0.71 -16.59 -3.85
CA PRO A 132 0.70 -16.29 -4.16
C PRO A 132 0.95 -14.82 -4.51
N MET A 133 0.05 -14.21 -5.30
CA MET A 133 0.12 -12.80 -5.64
C MET A 133 -0.14 -11.93 -4.39
N PHE A 134 -1.16 -12.26 -3.60
CA PHE A 134 -1.48 -11.56 -2.36
C PHE A 134 -0.30 -11.53 -1.37
N PHE A 135 0.39 -12.66 -1.15
CA PHE A 135 1.56 -12.73 -0.28
C PHE A 135 2.78 -11.97 -0.84
N SER A 136 2.89 -11.84 -2.16
CA SER A 136 3.91 -10.98 -2.76
C SER A 136 3.68 -9.50 -2.42
N HIS A 137 2.42 -9.06 -2.33
CA HIS A 137 2.08 -7.71 -1.87
C HIS A 137 2.38 -7.51 -0.39
N LEU A 138 2.03 -8.47 0.46
CA LEU A 138 2.35 -8.42 1.89
C LEU A 138 3.87 -8.27 2.12
N ARG A 139 4.71 -8.98 1.38
CA ARG A 139 6.17 -8.83 1.51
C ARG A 139 6.69 -7.44 1.14
N ASN A 140 5.95 -6.72 0.30
CA ASN A 140 6.38 -5.43 -0.25
C ASN A 140 5.83 -4.23 0.53
N PHE A 141 4.99 -4.40 1.56
CA PHE A 141 4.52 -3.25 2.33
C PHE A 141 5.67 -2.48 2.96
N THR A 142 5.58 -1.16 2.94
CA THR A 142 6.56 -0.29 3.60
C THR A 142 6.25 -0.08 5.08
N TYR A 143 4.99 -0.28 5.47
CA TYR A 143 4.57 -0.16 6.86
C TYR A 143 5.22 -1.29 7.68
N PRO A 144 5.77 -1.03 8.88
CA PRO A 144 6.48 -2.08 9.63
C PRO A 144 5.61 -3.31 9.89
N HIS A 145 5.99 -4.47 9.36
CA HIS A 145 5.13 -5.67 9.36
C HIS A 145 4.73 -6.13 10.76
N HIS A 146 5.61 -5.98 11.76
CA HIS A 146 5.31 -6.31 13.16
C HIS A 146 4.18 -5.45 13.80
N LEU A 147 3.79 -4.35 13.15
CA LEU A 147 2.64 -3.51 13.52
C LEU A 147 1.36 -3.87 12.76
N ILE A 148 1.43 -4.82 11.83
CA ILE A 148 0.28 -5.32 11.07
C ILE A 148 -0.09 -6.68 11.65
N ASP A 149 -1.27 -6.75 12.27
CA ASP A 149 -1.91 -8.00 12.65
C ASP A 149 -2.78 -8.47 11.48
N LEU A 150 -2.68 -9.74 11.08
CA LEU A 150 -3.41 -10.32 9.95
C LEU A 150 -4.62 -11.12 10.45
N ALA A 151 -5.78 -10.92 9.83
CA ALA A 151 -6.97 -11.70 10.13
C ALA A 151 -7.66 -12.16 8.84
N PHE A 152 -7.80 -13.48 8.71
CA PHE A 152 -8.43 -14.15 7.58
C PHE A 152 -9.72 -14.82 8.03
N LEU A 153 -10.77 -14.72 7.20
CA LEU A 153 -11.96 -15.57 7.36
C LEU A 153 -12.14 -16.43 6.11
N VAL A 154 -12.01 -17.75 6.25
CA VAL A 154 -12.27 -18.71 5.17
C VAL A 154 -13.70 -19.21 5.32
N SER A 155 -14.51 -19.09 4.27
CA SER A 155 -15.93 -19.47 4.26
C SER A 155 -16.35 -20.12 2.95
N ASP A 156 -17.08 -21.23 3.04
CA ASP A 156 -17.70 -21.93 1.92
C ASP A 156 -16.73 -22.22 0.75
N SER A 157 -15.43 -22.40 1.06
CA SER A 157 -14.37 -22.76 0.11
C SER A 157 -14.39 -24.24 -0.23
N LYS A 158 -14.07 -24.57 -1.48
CA LYS A 158 -14.03 -25.94 -2.02
C LYS A 158 -12.66 -26.34 -2.56
N ASP A 159 -11.76 -25.38 -2.70
CA ASP A 159 -10.38 -25.56 -3.13
C ASP A 159 -9.43 -25.71 -1.93
N ARG A 160 -8.11 -25.61 -2.15
CA ARG A 160 -7.09 -25.72 -1.09
C ARG A 160 -6.75 -24.37 -0.45
N THR A 161 -7.66 -23.40 -0.45
CA THR A 161 -7.44 -22.06 0.14
C THR A 161 -6.80 -22.13 1.52
N LEU A 162 -7.35 -22.94 2.44
CA LEU A 162 -6.88 -23.01 3.82
C LEU A 162 -5.45 -23.57 3.95
N GLU A 163 -5.13 -24.59 3.15
CA GLU A 163 -3.81 -25.21 3.11
C GLU A 163 -2.77 -24.23 2.56
N VAL A 164 -3.06 -23.60 1.41
CA VAL A 164 -2.16 -22.63 0.78
C VAL A 164 -1.98 -21.39 1.64
N LEU A 165 -3.04 -20.91 2.31
CA LEU A 165 -2.96 -19.80 3.27
C LEU A 165 -2.00 -20.14 4.41
N SER A 166 -2.20 -21.29 5.06
CA SER A 166 -1.36 -21.74 6.18
C SER A 166 0.10 -21.86 5.77
N ASN A 167 0.38 -22.51 4.63
CA ASN A 167 1.75 -22.68 4.14
C ASN A 167 2.45 -21.35 3.85
N ASN A 168 1.74 -20.38 3.28
CA ASN A 168 2.32 -19.05 3.01
C ASN A 168 2.54 -18.25 4.30
N LEU A 169 1.66 -18.37 5.30
CA LEU A 169 1.83 -17.73 6.62
C LEU A 169 3.00 -18.35 7.39
N GLU A 170 3.16 -19.67 7.37
CA GLU A 170 4.34 -20.32 7.93
C GLU A 170 5.61 -19.86 7.22
N ALA A 171 5.60 -19.75 5.90
CA ALA A 171 6.74 -19.30 5.12
C ALA A 171 7.13 -17.84 5.40
N ILE A 172 6.16 -16.93 5.61
CA ILE A 172 6.47 -15.52 5.92
C ILE A 172 6.95 -15.34 7.37
N GLN A 173 6.40 -16.11 8.31
CA GLN A 173 6.86 -16.07 9.71
C GLN A 173 8.18 -16.83 9.95
N ALA A 174 8.57 -17.72 9.04
CA ALA A 174 9.84 -18.43 9.08
C ALA A 174 10.96 -17.72 8.26
N ASP A 175 10.68 -16.52 7.75
CA ASP A 175 11.68 -15.74 7.02
C ASP A 175 12.88 -15.42 7.92
N ALA A 176 14.08 -15.35 7.34
CA ALA A 176 15.30 -15.13 8.10
C ALA A 176 15.46 -13.67 8.56
N ASP A 177 14.77 -12.74 7.89
CA ASP A 177 14.68 -11.34 8.28
C ASP A 177 13.48 -11.12 9.19
N ASP A 178 13.73 -10.80 10.47
CA ASP A 178 12.68 -10.51 11.46
C ASP A 178 11.77 -9.33 11.05
N LEU A 179 12.24 -8.44 10.15
CA LEU A 179 11.44 -7.35 9.61
C LEU A 179 10.30 -7.84 8.70
N MET A 180 10.41 -9.06 8.16
CA MET A 180 9.37 -9.67 7.33
C MET A 180 8.21 -10.24 8.16
N HIS A 181 8.42 -10.46 9.46
CA HIS A 181 7.42 -11.10 10.32
C HIS A 181 6.28 -10.12 10.64
N TYR A 182 5.07 -10.65 10.53
CA TYR A 182 3.85 -9.96 10.92
C TYR A 182 3.57 -10.11 12.42
N GLY A 183 2.64 -9.30 12.92
CA GLY A 183 2.17 -9.33 14.30
C GLY A 183 1.30 -10.54 14.63
N GLU A 184 0.15 -10.33 15.26
CA GLU A 184 -0.79 -11.43 15.54
C GLU A 184 -1.44 -11.89 14.22
N ILE A 185 -1.47 -13.20 13.98
CA ILE A 185 -2.12 -13.80 12.81
C ILE A 185 -3.29 -14.65 13.30
N SER A 186 -4.48 -14.39 12.78
CA SER A 186 -5.71 -15.14 13.07
C SER A 186 -6.31 -15.72 11.79
N ILE A 187 -6.52 -17.03 11.76
CA ILE A 187 -7.30 -17.71 10.71
C ILE A 187 -8.61 -18.18 11.34
N ILE A 188 -9.73 -17.70 10.81
CA ILE A 188 -11.07 -18.05 11.27
C ILE A 188 -11.75 -18.81 10.15
N GLU A 189 -12.28 -20.00 10.46
CA GLU A 189 -13.06 -20.78 9.51
C GLU A 189 -14.53 -20.74 9.94
N LYS A 190 -15.41 -20.28 9.04
CA LYS A 190 -16.84 -20.22 9.30
C LYS A 190 -17.64 -20.18 8.02
N ASP A 191 -18.48 -21.18 7.82
CA ASP A 191 -19.45 -21.21 6.73
C ASP A 191 -20.73 -20.43 7.06
N PHE A 192 -21.30 -19.82 6.01
CA PHE A 192 -22.59 -19.14 6.05
C PHE A 192 -23.65 -19.84 5.18
N GLY A 193 -23.29 -20.95 4.52
CA GLY A 193 -24.22 -21.79 3.79
C GLY A 193 -24.74 -21.11 2.53
N GLN A 194 -23.88 -20.35 1.84
CA GLN A 194 -24.24 -19.67 0.61
C GLN A 194 -24.53 -20.73 -0.48
N LYS A 195 -25.81 -21.06 -0.67
CA LYS A 195 -26.26 -22.06 -1.63
C LYS A 195 -25.83 -21.65 -3.04
N VAL A 196 -24.87 -22.41 -3.57
CA VAL A 196 -24.43 -22.31 -4.95
C VAL A 196 -25.53 -22.90 -5.84
N ASN A 197 -26.53 -22.09 -6.20
CA ASN A 197 -27.39 -22.46 -7.32
C ASN A 197 -26.60 -22.26 -8.63
N GLN A 198 -26.69 -23.28 -9.49
CA GLN A 198 -25.99 -23.42 -10.77
C GLN A 198 -26.70 -22.56 -11.82
N ASP A 199 -26.24 -21.33 -12.01
CA ASP A 199 -26.20 -20.59 -13.29
C ASP A 199 -25.57 -19.22 -13.01
N VAL A 200 -24.50 -18.88 -13.74
CA VAL A 200 -23.78 -17.59 -13.57
C VAL A 200 -24.73 -16.41 -13.80
N GLU A 201 -25.64 -16.54 -14.78
CA GLU A 201 -26.71 -15.55 -15.08
C GLU A 201 -27.69 -15.35 -13.91
N SER A 202 -28.01 -16.41 -13.15
CA SER A 202 -28.90 -16.34 -11.97
C SER A 202 -28.24 -15.62 -10.78
N ARG A 203 -26.90 -15.72 -10.64
CA ARG A 203 -26.12 -15.06 -9.59
C ARG A 203 -25.99 -13.54 -9.79
N HIS A 204 -25.99 -13.11 -11.04
CA HIS A 204 -26.02 -11.71 -11.43
C HIS A 204 -27.44 -11.17 -11.58
N GLY A 205 -28.48 -11.94 -11.24
CA GLY A 205 -29.83 -11.40 -11.16
C GLY A 205 -29.93 -10.39 -10.02
N PHE A 206 -30.48 -9.21 -10.30
CA PHE A 206 -30.72 -8.13 -9.33
C PHE A 206 -31.34 -8.65 -8.00
N ALA A 207 -32.30 -9.58 -8.08
CA ALA A 207 -32.97 -10.17 -6.93
C ALA A 207 -32.06 -11.01 -6.00
N ALA A 208 -30.98 -11.61 -6.51
CA ALA A 208 -30.07 -12.45 -5.73
C ALA A 208 -28.96 -11.63 -5.02
N GLN A 209 -28.63 -10.45 -5.56
CA GLN A 209 -27.53 -9.63 -5.05
C GLN A 209 -27.76 -9.14 -3.62
N ALA A 210 -28.98 -8.74 -3.29
CA ALA A 210 -29.32 -8.30 -1.94
C ALA A 210 -29.01 -9.36 -0.87
N SER A 211 -29.41 -10.62 -1.12
CA SER A 211 -29.14 -11.72 -0.20
C SER A 211 -27.64 -12.03 -0.10
N ARG A 212 -26.91 -11.95 -1.21
CA ARG A 212 -25.45 -12.17 -1.23
C ARG A 212 -24.72 -11.11 -0.41
N ARG A 213 -25.03 -9.82 -0.61
CA ARG A 213 -24.44 -8.71 0.17
C ARG A 213 -24.69 -8.88 1.66
N LYS A 214 -25.92 -9.26 2.05
CA LYS A 214 -26.26 -9.53 3.47
C LYS A 214 -25.41 -10.66 4.07
N LEU A 215 -25.14 -11.75 3.33
CA LEU A 215 -24.25 -12.83 3.78
C LEU A 215 -22.78 -12.39 3.87
N MET A 216 -22.29 -11.64 2.87
CA MET A 216 -20.93 -11.08 2.90
C MET A 216 -20.74 -10.13 4.10
N ALA A 217 -21.74 -9.32 4.42
CA ALA A 217 -21.73 -8.46 5.59
C ALA A 217 -21.61 -9.26 6.89
N GLN A 218 -22.29 -10.41 7.00
CA GLN A 218 -22.11 -11.31 8.13
C GLN A 218 -20.66 -11.78 8.24
N ALA A 219 -20.09 -12.31 7.15
CA ALA A 219 -18.69 -12.75 7.13
C ALA A 219 -17.72 -11.65 7.60
N ARG A 220 -17.83 -10.43 7.05
CA ARG A 220 -17.00 -9.29 7.48
C ARG A 220 -17.18 -8.97 8.98
N ASN A 221 -18.42 -8.95 9.48
CA ASN A 221 -18.67 -8.69 10.91
C ASN A 221 -18.11 -9.78 11.82
N TRP A 222 -18.22 -11.06 11.44
CA TRP A 222 -17.64 -12.17 12.19
C TRP A 222 -16.12 -12.07 12.26
N LEU A 223 -15.46 -11.78 11.13
CA LEU A 223 -14.02 -11.57 11.06
C LEU A 223 -13.59 -10.40 11.98
N LEU A 224 -14.23 -9.25 11.84
CA LEU A 224 -13.90 -8.06 12.64
C LEU A 224 -14.09 -8.30 14.13
N SER A 225 -15.24 -8.86 14.52
CA SER A 225 -15.57 -9.06 15.94
C SER A 225 -14.64 -10.07 16.62
N ALA A 226 -14.17 -11.07 15.90
CA ALA A 226 -13.23 -12.07 16.42
C ALA A 226 -11.78 -11.55 16.50
N ALA A 227 -11.38 -10.62 15.61
CA ALA A 227 -10.00 -10.19 15.48
C ALA A 227 -9.69 -8.80 16.09
N LEU A 228 -10.66 -7.90 16.23
CA LEU A 228 -10.41 -6.54 16.72
C LEU A 228 -9.97 -6.53 18.20
N ARG A 229 -8.73 -6.14 18.45
CA ARG A 229 -8.14 -5.94 19.79
C ARG A 229 -8.18 -4.48 20.27
N PRO A 230 -8.03 -4.23 21.59
CA PRO A 230 -7.99 -2.88 22.17
C PRO A 230 -6.85 -2.00 21.67
N TYR A 231 -5.74 -2.59 21.22
CA TYR A 231 -4.54 -1.84 20.82
C TYR A 231 -4.52 -1.44 19.33
N HIS A 232 -5.49 -1.89 18.51
CA HIS A 232 -5.55 -1.49 17.10
C HIS A 232 -5.95 -0.01 16.96
N SER A 233 -5.23 0.72 16.13
CA SER A 233 -5.57 2.10 15.76
C SER A 233 -6.31 2.16 14.42
N TRP A 234 -6.04 1.19 13.53
CA TRP A 234 -6.58 1.11 12.18
C TRP A 234 -7.08 -0.29 11.87
N VAL A 235 -8.05 -0.38 10.96
CA VAL A 235 -8.51 -1.61 10.33
C VAL A 235 -8.42 -1.40 8.83
N TYR A 236 -7.74 -2.30 8.13
CA TYR A 236 -7.58 -2.27 6.69
C TYR A 236 -8.26 -3.50 6.08
N TRP A 237 -9.32 -3.27 5.32
CA TRP A 237 -10.00 -4.32 4.56
C TRP A 237 -9.39 -4.40 3.17
N ARG A 238 -9.05 -5.62 2.74
CA ARG A 238 -8.43 -5.83 1.44
C ARG A 238 -8.93 -7.14 0.83
N ASP A 239 -9.42 -7.07 -0.40
CA ASP A 239 -9.73 -8.29 -1.17
C ASP A 239 -8.42 -8.95 -1.67
N VAL A 240 -8.45 -10.27 -1.84
CA VAL A 240 -7.27 -11.11 -2.14
C VAL A 240 -6.82 -11.01 -3.61
N ASP A 241 -7.72 -10.57 -4.48
CA ASP A 241 -7.64 -10.52 -5.94
C ASP A 241 -7.22 -9.14 -6.48
N VAL A 242 -6.70 -8.26 -5.62
CA VAL A 242 -6.10 -6.99 -6.09
C VAL A 242 -4.72 -7.23 -6.68
N GLU A 243 -4.61 -7.10 -8.01
CA GLU A 243 -3.42 -7.35 -8.83
C GLU A 243 -2.26 -6.36 -8.61
N THR A 244 -2.53 -5.06 -8.39
CA THR A 244 -1.46 -4.09 -8.14
C THR A 244 -1.93 -2.97 -7.22
N ALA A 245 -1.09 -2.61 -6.25
CA ALA A 245 -1.24 -1.40 -5.44
C ALA A 245 0.13 -0.85 -5.04
N PRO A 246 0.24 0.45 -4.74
CA PRO A 246 1.46 1.01 -4.18
C PRO A 246 1.84 0.32 -2.87
N PHE A 247 3.14 0.10 -2.68
CA PHE A 247 3.70 -0.51 -1.47
C PHE A 247 3.46 0.33 -0.20
N THR A 248 3.29 1.63 -0.40
CA THR A 248 3.00 2.67 0.60
C THR A 248 1.51 2.90 0.84
N ILE A 249 0.62 2.04 0.33
CA ILE A 249 -0.84 2.26 0.37
C ILE A 249 -1.38 2.55 1.78
N LEU A 250 -0.82 1.92 2.81
CA LEU A 250 -1.25 2.14 4.18
C LEU A 250 -0.92 3.57 4.62
N GLU A 251 0.32 4.00 4.44
CA GLU A 251 0.80 5.34 4.75
C GLU A 251 0.11 6.42 3.91
N ASP A 252 -0.04 6.14 2.62
CA ASP A 252 -0.66 7.04 1.64
C ASP A 252 -2.11 7.32 1.99
N LEU A 253 -2.86 6.33 2.48
CA LEU A 253 -4.23 6.51 2.94
C LEU A 253 -4.28 7.13 4.34
N MET A 254 -3.38 6.71 5.25
CA MET A 254 -3.35 7.22 6.63
C MET A 254 -3.11 8.73 6.70
N ARG A 255 -2.21 9.28 5.86
CA ARG A 255 -1.84 10.71 5.90
C ARG A 255 -3.01 11.67 5.70
N HIS A 256 -4.07 11.25 5.02
CA HIS A 256 -5.32 12.03 4.87
C HIS A 256 -6.09 12.18 6.18
N ASN A 257 -5.80 11.33 7.16
CA ASN A 257 -6.32 11.38 8.53
C ASN A 257 -7.86 11.32 8.63
N LYS A 258 -8.52 10.69 7.65
CA LYS A 258 -9.97 10.48 7.63
C LYS A 258 -10.36 9.26 8.45
N ASP A 259 -11.62 9.21 8.86
CA ASP A 259 -12.15 8.11 9.65
C ASP A 259 -12.35 6.86 8.79
N VAL A 260 -12.82 7.03 7.56
CA VAL A 260 -12.92 6.01 6.51
C VAL A 260 -12.40 6.60 5.20
N ILE A 261 -11.50 5.87 4.54
CA ILE A 261 -10.94 6.26 3.24
C ILE A 261 -10.79 5.08 2.30
N VAL A 262 -11.08 5.30 1.02
CA VAL A 262 -10.90 4.31 -0.05
C VAL A 262 -10.13 4.89 -1.25
N PRO A 263 -9.28 4.09 -1.91
CA PRO A 263 -8.71 4.44 -3.20
C PRO A 263 -9.73 4.20 -4.33
N ASN A 264 -9.42 4.70 -5.52
CA ASN A 264 -10.13 4.31 -6.72
C ASN A 264 -9.69 2.91 -7.20
N VAL A 265 -10.61 2.11 -7.75
CA VAL A 265 -10.34 0.72 -8.16
C VAL A 265 -10.70 0.52 -9.63
N TRP A 266 -9.69 0.16 -10.39
CA TRP A 266 -9.79 -0.13 -11.82
C TRP A 266 -9.38 -1.57 -12.09
N ARG A 267 -9.72 -2.10 -13.25
CA ARG A 267 -9.19 -3.38 -13.73
C ARG A 267 -8.48 -3.18 -15.06
N PRO A 268 -7.33 -3.82 -15.28
CA PRO A 268 -6.77 -3.89 -16.61
C PRO A 268 -7.68 -4.77 -17.47
N LEU A 269 -7.69 -4.49 -18.76
CA LEU A 269 -8.36 -5.30 -19.75
C LEU A 269 -7.35 -5.63 -20.86
N PRO A 270 -7.57 -6.73 -21.57
CA PRO A 270 -6.85 -6.93 -22.82
C PRO A 270 -7.10 -5.80 -23.83
N ASP A 271 -6.14 -5.55 -24.72
CA ASP A 271 -6.19 -4.46 -25.71
C ASP A 271 -7.48 -4.47 -26.55
N TRP A 272 -8.00 -5.65 -26.89
CA TRP A 272 -9.22 -5.79 -27.69
C TRP A 272 -10.50 -5.41 -26.93
N LEU A 273 -10.44 -5.26 -25.61
CA LEU A 273 -11.53 -4.78 -24.75
C LEU A 273 -11.32 -3.34 -24.27
N GLY A 274 -10.31 -2.63 -24.77
CA GLY A 274 -10.06 -1.23 -24.45
C GLY A 274 -9.02 -0.99 -23.36
N GLY A 275 -8.25 -2.00 -22.95
CA GLY A 275 -7.03 -1.85 -22.14
C GLY A 275 -7.24 -1.65 -20.64
N GLU A 276 -8.24 -0.87 -20.23
CA GLU A 276 -8.56 -0.65 -18.82
C GLU A 276 -10.03 -0.26 -18.66
N GLN A 277 -10.59 -0.51 -17.47
CA GLN A 277 -11.92 0.01 -17.14
C GLN A 277 -12.11 0.24 -15.63
N PRO A 278 -13.08 1.09 -15.26
CA PRO A 278 -13.63 1.16 -13.91
C PRO A 278 -14.09 -0.22 -13.43
N TYR A 279 -13.79 -0.57 -12.18
CA TYR A 279 -14.17 -1.84 -11.58
C TYR A 279 -15.16 -1.67 -10.42
N ASP A 280 -14.76 -0.96 -9.36
CA ASP A 280 -15.59 -0.85 -8.15
C ASP A 280 -16.59 0.29 -8.24
N LEU A 281 -17.85 -0.03 -8.57
CA LEU A 281 -18.94 0.94 -8.63
C LEU A 281 -19.63 1.18 -7.28
N ASN A 282 -19.18 0.55 -6.20
CA ASN A 282 -19.82 0.66 -4.88
C ASN A 282 -19.32 1.87 -4.06
N SER A 283 -18.32 2.59 -4.58
CA SER A 283 -17.84 3.85 -4.03
C SER A 283 -18.48 5.01 -4.78
N TRP A 284 -19.38 5.75 -4.13
CA TRP A 284 -20.19 6.79 -4.78
C TRP A 284 -20.66 7.85 -3.78
N GLN A 285 -20.95 9.04 -4.29
CA GLN A 285 -21.65 10.08 -3.53
C GLN A 285 -23.16 10.02 -3.83
N GLU A 286 -23.98 10.28 -2.81
CA GLU A 286 -25.42 10.17 -2.90
C GLU A 286 -26.03 11.18 -3.90
N SER A 287 -27.20 10.86 -4.45
CA SER A 287 -27.92 11.72 -5.38
C SER A 287 -29.39 11.91 -4.95
N GLU A 288 -29.98 13.05 -5.33
CA GLU A 288 -31.40 13.32 -5.04
C GLU A 288 -32.33 12.30 -5.71
N THR A 289 -31.99 11.83 -6.90
CA THR A 289 -32.74 10.80 -7.63
C THR A 289 -32.70 9.44 -6.94
N ALA A 290 -31.55 9.06 -6.37
CA ALA A 290 -31.41 7.81 -5.63
C ALA A 290 -32.15 7.87 -4.29
N LEU A 291 -32.16 9.01 -3.61
CA LEU A 291 -32.97 9.22 -2.40
C LEU A 291 -34.46 9.12 -2.71
N ALA A 292 -34.93 9.78 -3.77
CA ALA A 292 -36.33 9.69 -4.20
C ALA A 292 -36.72 8.25 -4.59
N LEU A 293 -35.82 7.50 -5.24
CA LEU A 293 -36.02 6.08 -5.52
C LEU A 293 -36.11 5.27 -4.22
N ALA A 294 -35.17 5.47 -3.29
CA ALA A 294 -35.12 4.76 -2.01
C ALA A 294 -36.42 4.91 -1.20
N ASP A 295 -37.05 6.08 -1.23
CA ASP A 295 -38.34 6.35 -0.58
C ASP A 295 -39.51 5.56 -1.16
N THR A 296 -39.40 5.09 -2.41
CA THR A 296 -40.44 4.26 -3.07
C THR A 296 -40.30 2.76 -2.77
N LEU A 297 -39.16 2.33 -2.23
CA LEU A 297 -38.85 0.92 -2.03
C LEU A 297 -39.29 0.42 -0.65
N ASP A 298 -39.62 -0.87 -0.58
CA ASP A 298 -39.95 -1.56 0.67
C ASP A 298 -38.77 -1.54 1.67
N GLU A 299 -39.05 -1.59 2.97
CA GLU A 299 -38.04 -1.48 4.04
C GLU A 299 -36.85 -2.45 3.85
N ASP A 300 -37.12 -3.69 3.47
CA ASP A 300 -36.12 -4.74 3.29
C ASP A 300 -35.36 -4.70 1.95
N ALA A 301 -35.78 -3.82 1.02
CA ALA A 301 -35.16 -3.67 -0.28
C ALA A 301 -33.73 -3.17 -0.17
N VAL A 302 -32.86 -3.63 -1.06
CA VAL A 302 -31.46 -3.21 -1.15
C VAL A 302 -31.19 -2.75 -2.57
N ILE A 303 -30.75 -1.50 -2.71
CA ILE A 303 -30.22 -0.93 -3.94
C ILE A 303 -28.81 -1.50 -4.11
N VAL A 304 -28.53 -2.01 -5.29
CA VAL A 304 -27.20 -2.53 -5.66
C VAL A 304 -26.79 -1.81 -6.94
N GLU A 305 -25.66 -1.12 -6.88
CA GLU A 305 -25.16 -0.36 -8.03
C GLU A 305 -24.73 -1.25 -9.20
N GLY A 306 -24.77 -0.67 -10.40
CA GLY A 306 -24.38 -1.34 -11.65
C GLY A 306 -25.50 -2.14 -12.34
N TYR A 307 -26.73 -2.07 -11.83
CA TYR A 307 -27.91 -2.73 -12.39
C TYR A 307 -28.85 -1.75 -13.08
N ALA A 308 -29.35 -2.12 -14.27
CA ALA A 308 -30.21 -1.26 -15.08
C ALA A 308 -31.60 -1.05 -14.45
N GLU A 309 -31.99 -1.92 -13.53
CA GLU A 309 -33.26 -1.91 -12.81
C GLU A 309 -33.46 -0.63 -12.01
N TYR A 310 -32.38 -0.07 -11.43
CA TYR A 310 -32.41 1.15 -10.63
C TYR A 310 -31.47 2.21 -11.19
N ALA A 311 -32.06 3.21 -11.84
CA ALA A 311 -31.31 4.39 -12.28
C ALA A 311 -31.07 5.35 -11.11
N THR A 312 -29.97 5.15 -10.39
CA THR A 312 -29.59 5.96 -9.22
C THR A 312 -28.98 7.30 -9.59
N TRP A 313 -28.31 7.41 -10.75
CA TRP A 313 -27.60 8.62 -11.21
C TRP A 313 -26.55 9.14 -10.20
N ARG A 314 -26.00 8.24 -9.39
CA ARG A 314 -24.95 8.59 -8.44
C ARG A 314 -23.63 8.83 -9.18
N PRO A 315 -22.86 9.86 -8.81
CA PRO A 315 -21.47 9.97 -9.24
C PRO A 315 -20.64 8.87 -8.55
N HIS A 316 -20.14 7.91 -9.35
CA HIS A 316 -19.25 6.85 -8.86
C HIS A 316 -17.79 7.31 -8.91
N LEU A 317 -17.05 7.04 -7.84
CA LEU A 317 -15.62 7.34 -7.71
C LEU A 317 -14.82 6.79 -8.90
N ALA A 318 -15.20 5.60 -9.37
CA ALA A 318 -14.57 4.89 -10.47
C ALA A 318 -14.51 5.70 -11.78
N TYR A 319 -15.55 6.49 -12.08
CA TYR A 319 -15.62 7.29 -13.31
C TYR A 319 -14.92 8.65 -13.21
N LEU A 320 -14.45 9.04 -12.01
CA LEU A 320 -13.84 10.34 -11.77
C LEU A 320 -12.31 10.33 -11.91
N ARG A 321 -11.71 9.19 -12.29
CA ARG A 321 -10.27 9.09 -12.47
C ARG A 321 -9.79 9.96 -13.64
N ASP A 322 -8.81 10.82 -13.35
CA ASP A 322 -7.92 11.44 -14.31
C ASP A 322 -6.51 10.87 -14.06
N PRO A 323 -5.88 10.18 -15.03
CA PRO A 323 -4.51 9.69 -14.89
C PRO A 323 -3.45 10.76 -14.59
N TYR A 324 -3.75 12.03 -14.88
CA TYR A 324 -2.89 13.18 -14.59
C TYR A 324 -3.39 14.02 -13.41
N GLY A 325 -4.48 13.57 -12.76
CA GLY A 325 -5.06 14.22 -11.60
C GLY A 325 -4.18 14.09 -10.36
N ASP A 326 -4.43 14.95 -9.38
CA ASP A 326 -3.74 14.92 -8.09
C ASP A 326 -4.15 13.66 -7.30
N PRO A 327 -3.23 12.71 -7.00
CA PRO A 327 -3.56 11.52 -6.21
C PRO A 327 -4.05 11.86 -4.79
N ASP A 328 -3.77 13.08 -4.30
CA ASP A 328 -4.18 13.55 -2.98
C ASP A 328 -5.57 14.18 -2.98
N MET A 329 -6.21 14.31 -4.15
CA MET A 329 -7.55 14.85 -4.24
C MET A 329 -8.51 14.00 -3.42
N GLU A 330 -9.27 14.65 -2.55
CA GLU A 330 -10.26 14.00 -1.69
C GLU A 330 -11.67 14.32 -2.20
N MET A 331 -12.54 13.32 -2.16
CA MET A 331 -13.97 13.48 -2.43
C MET A 331 -14.77 12.86 -1.30
N GLU A 332 -15.75 13.60 -0.75
CA GLU A 332 -16.71 13.00 0.17
C GLU A 332 -17.62 12.03 -0.58
N ILE A 333 -17.79 10.84 0.00
CA ILE A 333 -18.63 9.77 -0.56
C ILE A 333 -19.56 9.23 0.53
N ASP A 334 -20.65 8.60 0.11
CA ASP A 334 -21.67 8.05 1.00
C ASP A 334 -21.70 6.51 0.93
N GLY A 335 -21.48 5.95 -0.25
CA GLY A 335 -21.23 4.52 -0.45
C GLY A 335 -19.74 4.21 -0.49
N VAL A 336 -19.35 3.07 0.09
CA VAL A 336 -17.96 2.59 0.14
C VAL A 336 -17.89 1.20 -0.46
N GLY A 337 -16.94 0.99 -1.37
CA GLY A 337 -16.66 -0.32 -1.94
C GLY A 337 -15.74 -1.19 -1.09
N GLY A 338 -15.84 -2.51 -1.27
CA GLY A 338 -15.25 -3.52 -0.39
C GLY A 338 -13.79 -3.88 -0.66
N VAL A 339 -13.23 -3.44 -1.79
CA VAL A 339 -11.95 -3.94 -2.31
C VAL A 339 -10.77 -3.49 -1.46
N SER A 340 -10.77 -2.25 -0.98
CA SER A 340 -9.67 -1.67 -0.23
C SER A 340 -10.18 -0.53 0.65
N ILE A 341 -10.36 -0.78 1.96
CA ILE A 341 -10.89 0.21 2.90
C ILE A 341 -9.92 0.39 4.05
N LEU A 342 -9.40 1.60 4.24
CA LEU A 342 -8.72 1.97 5.48
C LEU A 342 -9.70 2.74 6.37
N ALA A 343 -9.93 2.24 7.58
CA ALA A 343 -10.77 2.92 8.55
C ALA A 343 -10.10 2.94 9.93
N LYS A 344 -10.33 4.01 10.69
CA LYS A 344 -9.87 4.10 12.08
C LYS A 344 -10.61 3.06 12.91
N ALA A 345 -9.91 2.35 13.79
CA ALA A 345 -10.51 1.34 14.65
C ALA A 345 -11.61 1.91 15.55
N LYS A 346 -11.53 3.20 15.90
CA LYS A 346 -12.59 3.90 16.64
C LYS A 346 -13.94 3.86 15.92
N VAL A 347 -13.99 3.87 14.59
CA VAL A 347 -15.26 3.85 13.81
C VAL A 347 -16.07 2.60 14.19
N PHE A 348 -15.42 1.44 14.17
CA PHE A 348 -16.04 0.18 14.56
C PHE A 348 -16.39 0.12 16.05
N ARG A 349 -15.53 0.67 16.93
CA ARG A 349 -15.78 0.73 18.37
C ARG A 349 -16.97 1.62 18.75
N HIS A 350 -17.31 2.60 17.92
CA HIS A 350 -18.50 3.44 18.11
C HIS A 350 -19.79 2.73 17.66
N GLY A 351 -19.69 1.59 16.98
CA GLY A 351 -20.84 0.77 16.57
C GLY A 351 -21.08 0.71 15.06
N VAL A 352 -20.29 1.41 14.24
CA VAL A 352 -20.37 1.27 12.78
C VAL A 352 -19.91 -0.14 12.38
N HIS A 353 -20.68 -0.82 11.55
CA HIS A 353 -20.36 -2.17 11.06
C HIS A 353 -20.91 -2.37 9.64
N PHE A 354 -20.73 -3.54 9.05
CA PHE A 354 -21.30 -3.89 7.74
C PHE A 354 -22.75 -4.36 7.94
N PRO A 355 -23.80 -3.64 7.52
CA PRO A 355 -25.17 -4.06 7.80
C PRO A 355 -25.51 -5.36 7.08
N ALA A 356 -25.85 -6.41 7.83
CA ALA A 356 -26.35 -7.69 7.32
C ALA A 356 -27.87 -7.68 7.07
N PHE A 357 -28.45 -6.49 7.07
CA PHE A 357 -29.86 -6.16 6.86
C PHE A 357 -29.91 -4.90 5.98
N SER A 358 -31.11 -4.50 5.53
CA SER A 358 -31.25 -3.25 4.79
C SER A 358 -31.11 -2.05 5.73
N PHE A 359 -30.07 -1.26 5.54
CA PHE A 359 -29.84 0.01 6.22
C PHE A 359 -29.89 1.13 5.19
N GLU A 360 -30.91 2.00 5.26
CA GLU A 360 -31.17 3.03 4.25
C GLU A 360 -31.16 2.48 2.81
N LYS A 361 -31.77 1.30 2.60
CA LYS A 361 -31.78 0.56 1.33
C LYS A 361 -30.41 0.04 0.87
N HIS A 362 -29.42 -0.07 1.74
CA HIS A 362 -28.09 -0.60 1.42
C HIS A 362 -27.71 -1.70 2.40
N ALA A 363 -26.73 -2.52 2.02
CA ALA A 363 -26.18 -3.56 2.89
C ALA A 363 -24.66 -3.58 2.75
N GLU A 364 -23.99 -4.38 3.57
CA GLU A 364 -22.55 -4.63 3.47
C GLU A 364 -21.69 -3.34 3.48
N THR A 365 -20.85 -3.09 2.48
CA THR A 365 -19.86 -2.00 2.48
C THR A 365 -20.52 -0.65 2.17
N GLU A 366 -21.52 -0.63 1.30
CA GLU A 366 -22.31 0.58 1.00
C GLU A 366 -23.12 1.02 2.22
N GLY A 367 -23.72 0.04 2.93
CA GLY A 367 -24.38 0.29 4.20
C GLY A 367 -23.42 0.74 5.30
N PHE A 368 -22.18 0.24 5.31
CA PHE A 368 -21.12 0.70 6.22
C PHE A 368 -20.76 2.17 5.97
N GLY A 369 -20.60 2.58 4.71
CA GLY A 369 -20.35 3.98 4.32
C GLY A 369 -21.47 4.91 4.81
N LYS A 370 -22.73 4.57 4.51
CA LYS A 370 -23.90 5.34 4.96
C LYS A 370 -23.99 5.42 6.48
N MET A 371 -23.78 4.31 7.18
CA MET A 371 -23.81 4.27 8.63
C MET A 371 -22.71 5.15 9.23
N ALA A 372 -21.50 5.12 8.68
CA ALA A 372 -20.41 5.98 9.11
C ALA A 372 -20.76 7.47 8.94
N ARG A 373 -21.28 7.87 7.76
CA ARG A 373 -21.76 9.24 7.52
C ARG A 373 -22.88 9.64 8.49
N ARG A 374 -23.81 8.75 8.76
CA ARG A 374 -24.94 9.00 9.67
C ARG A 374 -24.52 9.20 11.13
N MET A 375 -23.35 8.67 11.50
CA MET A 375 -22.72 8.82 12.80
C MET A 375 -21.66 9.94 12.82
N ASP A 376 -21.71 10.86 11.85
CA ASP A 376 -20.83 12.03 11.72
C ASP A 376 -19.33 11.69 11.54
N PHE A 377 -19.02 10.49 11.03
CA PHE A 377 -17.65 10.15 10.62
C PHE A 377 -17.35 10.66 9.20
N SER A 378 -16.10 11.02 8.98
CA SER A 378 -15.61 11.37 7.64
C SER A 378 -15.45 10.11 6.78
N VAL A 379 -16.08 10.12 5.59
CA VAL A 379 -15.98 9.04 4.59
C VAL A 379 -15.53 9.66 3.29
N VAL A 380 -14.35 9.26 2.82
CA VAL A 380 -13.66 9.92 1.69
C VAL A 380 -13.19 8.89 0.68
N GLY A 381 -13.31 9.21 -0.60
CA GLY A 381 -12.68 8.51 -1.71
C GLY A 381 -11.57 9.34 -2.34
N LEU A 382 -10.53 8.67 -2.85
CA LEU A 382 -9.46 9.29 -3.63
C LEU A 382 -9.65 8.97 -5.12
N PRO A 383 -10.24 9.87 -5.94
CA PRO A 383 -10.58 9.57 -7.34
C PRO A 383 -9.38 9.27 -8.23
N HIS A 384 -8.19 9.78 -7.89
CA HIS A 384 -6.99 9.65 -8.73
C HIS A 384 -5.96 8.66 -8.18
N TYR A 385 -6.04 8.32 -6.88
CA TYR A 385 -5.21 7.27 -6.30
C TYR A 385 -5.78 5.89 -6.66
N THR A 386 -5.17 5.23 -7.64
CA THR A 386 -5.75 4.03 -8.27
C THR A 386 -5.03 2.75 -7.84
N ILE A 387 -5.81 1.72 -7.49
CA ILE A 387 -5.37 0.34 -7.37
C ILE A 387 -6.05 -0.53 -8.43
N TRP A 388 -5.43 -1.67 -8.74
CA TRP A 388 -5.80 -2.51 -9.88
C TRP A 388 -6.29 -3.87 -9.40
N HIS A 389 -7.56 -4.17 -9.67
CA HIS A 389 -8.14 -5.49 -9.46
C HIS A 389 -7.79 -6.42 -10.61
N LEU A 390 -7.56 -7.70 -10.31
CA LEU A 390 -7.25 -8.71 -11.33
C LEU A 390 -8.38 -8.82 -12.36
N TYR A 391 -8.02 -8.99 -13.63
CA TYR A 391 -8.95 -9.34 -14.69
C TYR A 391 -9.31 -10.82 -14.66
N GLU A 392 -10.59 -11.13 -14.47
CA GLU A 392 -11.14 -12.47 -14.63
C GLU A 392 -11.85 -12.57 -15.99
N PRO A 393 -11.31 -13.35 -16.95
CA PRO A 393 -11.92 -13.49 -18.26
C PRO A 393 -13.30 -14.17 -18.18
N SER A 394 -14.29 -13.62 -18.88
CA SER A 394 -15.57 -14.31 -19.06
C SER A 394 -15.43 -15.52 -19.99
N VAL A 395 -16.46 -16.37 -20.04
CA VAL A 395 -16.48 -17.53 -20.95
C VAL A 395 -16.30 -17.11 -22.42
N ASP A 396 -16.84 -15.96 -22.80
CA ASP A 396 -16.71 -15.46 -24.17
C ASP A 396 -15.33 -14.83 -24.42
N ASP A 397 -14.72 -14.22 -23.39
CA ASP A 397 -13.33 -13.74 -23.48
C ASP A 397 -12.37 -14.91 -23.64
N ILE A 398 -12.57 -16.02 -22.94
CA ILE A 398 -11.78 -17.24 -23.08
C ILE A 398 -11.86 -17.77 -24.50
N LYS A 399 -13.07 -17.90 -25.07
CA LYS A 399 -13.25 -18.33 -26.47
C LYS A 399 -12.56 -17.38 -27.45
N HIS A 400 -12.61 -16.07 -27.19
CA HIS A 400 -11.96 -15.08 -28.04
C HIS A 400 -10.43 -15.22 -27.97
N MET A 401 -9.86 -15.39 -26.78
CA MET A 401 -8.43 -15.62 -26.58
C MET A 401 -7.95 -16.90 -27.26
N GLU A 402 -8.70 -18.00 -27.12
CA GLU A 402 -8.39 -19.28 -27.79
C GLU A 402 -8.38 -19.11 -29.31
N LYS A 403 -9.35 -18.38 -29.87
CA LYS A 403 -9.41 -18.10 -31.31
C LYS A 403 -8.20 -17.27 -31.76
N MET A 404 -7.85 -16.21 -31.02
CA MET A 404 -6.69 -15.38 -31.35
C MET A 404 -5.37 -16.17 -31.25
N GLU A 405 -5.26 -17.08 -30.29
CA GLU A 405 -4.09 -17.95 -30.17
C GLU A 405 -3.98 -18.93 -31.35
N GLN A 406 -5.09 -19.52 -31.79
CA GLN A 406 -5.12 -20.36 -32.99
C GLN A 406 -4.71 -19.58 -34.24
N GLU A 407 -5.21 -18.36 -34.42
CA GLU A 407 -4.83 -17.47 -35.53
C GLU A 407 -3.34 -17.09 -35.46
N ARG A 408 -2.79 -16.82 -34.27
CA ARG A 408 -1.37 -16.54 -34.07
C ARG A 408 -0.50 -17.74 -34.46
N LEU A 409 -0.85 -18.94 -33.98
CA LEU A 409 -0.13 -20.17 -34.29
C LEU A 409 -0.18 -20.48 -35.79
N ALA A 410 -1.32 -20.27 -36.45
CA ALA A 410 -1.45 -20.44 -37.90
C ALA A 410 -0.57 -19.44 -38.67
N ARG A 411 -0.52 -18.17 -38.25
CA ARG A 411 0.35 -17.15 -38.86
C ARG A 411 1.83 -17.48 -38.67
N GLU A 412 2.23 -17.92 -37.47
CA GLU A 412 3.61 -18.34 -37.21
C GLU A 412 4.00 -19.57 -38.04
N GLN A 413 3.09 -20.52 -38.24
CA GLN A 413 3.32 -21.66 -39.14
C GLN A 413 3.44 -21.21 -40.59
N GLU A 414 2.57 -20.31 -41.07
CA GLU A 414 2.64 -19.78 -42.42
C GLU A 414 3.94 -18.99 -42.65
N GLU A 415 4.38 -18.19 -41.67
CA GLU A 415 5.65 -17.47 -41.70
C GLU A 415 6.85 -18.43 -41.72
N LYS A 416 6.82 -19.50 -40.90
CA LYS A 416 7.84 -20.56 -40.93
C LYS A 416 7.87 -21.27 -42.28
N GLU A 417 6.72 -21.63 -42.84
CA GLU A 417 6.63 -22.24 -44.16
C GLU A 417 7.12 -21.30 -45.27
N LYS A 418 6.77 -20.02 -45.22
CA LYS A 418 7.28 -19.01 -46.15
C LYS A 418 8.78 -18.86 -46.03
N ALA A 419 9.32 -18.84 -44.82
CA ALA A 419 10.76 -18.79 -44.57
C ALA A 419 11.48 -20.04 -45.08
N GLU A 420 10.91 -21.24 -44.89
CA GLU A 420 11.45 -22.49 -45.42
C GLU A 420 11.38 -22.56 -46.95
N LYS A 421 10.26 -22.15 -47.55
CA LYS A 421 10.11 -22.04 -49.02
C LYS A 421 11.12 -21.03 -49.58
N ALA A 422 11.33 -19.89 -48.93
CA ALA A 422 12.34 -18.91 -49.31
C ALA A 422 13.77 -19.47 -49.20
N LYS A 423 14.09 -20.23 -48.15
CA LYS A 423 15.37 -20.94 -48.03
C LYS A 423 15.56 -21.98 -49.14
N LYS A 424 14.57 -22.84 -49.37
CA LYS A 424 14.61 -23.84 -50.46
C LYS A 424 14.72 -23.20 -51.83
N MET A 425 14.05 -22.08 -52.09
CA MET A 425 14.22 -21.33 -53.33
C MET A 425 15.62 -20.73 -53.44
N LYS A 426 16.18 -20.18 -52.35
CA LYS A 426 17.56 -19.68 -52.35
C LYS A 426 18.60 -20.78 -52.57
N GLU A 427 18.36 -21.98 -52.06
CA GLU A 427 19.23 -23.15 -52.29
C GLU A 427 19.08 -23.68 -53.73
N ASN A 428 17.84 -23.82 -54.23
CA ASN A 428 17.56 -24.35 -55.58
C ASN A 428 17.92 -23.37 -56.71
N PHE A 429 17.78 -22.05 -56.49
CA PHE A 429 18.11 -21.00 -57.47
C PHE A 429 19.44 -20.28 -57.17
N GLY A 430 20.14 -20.65 -56.10
CA GLY A 430 21.43 -20.06 -55.74
C GLY A 430 22.53 -20.32 -56.77
N ASP A 431 22.43 -21.39 -57.55
CA ASP A 431 23.42 -21.79 -58.55
C ASP A 431 23.13 -21.26 -59.97
N THR A 432 21.89 -20.82 -60.25
CA THR A 432 21.54 -20.33 -61.59
C THR A 432 22.17 -18.98 -61.93
N THR A 433 22.58 -18.21 -60.91
CA THR A 433 23.23 -16.91 -61.12
C THR A 433 24.66 -17.08 -61.64
N SER A 434 25.41 -18.06 -61.14
CA SER A 434 26.76 -18.38 -61.64
C SER A 434 26.71 -19.01 -63.04
N GLN A 435 25.70 -19.86 -63.30
CA GLN A 435 25.47 -20.45 -64.61
C GLN A 435 25.11 -19.38 -65.66
N TRP A 436 24.21 -18.46 -65.33
CA TRP A 436 23.79 -17.36 -66.20
C TRP A 436 24.93 -16.39 -66.53
N GLU A 437 25.81 -16.08 -65.57
CA GLU A 437 26.99 -15.26 -65.84
C GLU A 437 27.97 -15.94 -66.81
N LYS A 438 28.18 -17.26 -66.68
CA LYS A 438 28.97 -18.06 -67.62
C LYS A 438 28.35 -18.07 -69.02
N ASP A 439 27.05 -18.38 -69.12
CA ASP A 439 26.32 -18.41 -70.40
C ASP A 439 26.33 -17.03 -71.10
N LYS A 440 26.22 -15.94 -70.33
CA LYS A 440 26.32 -14.57 -70.85
C LYS A 440 27.72 -14.27 -71.42
N THR A 441 28.78 -14.67 -70.72
CA THR A 441 30.16 -14.51 -71.23
C THR A 441 30.43 -15.39 -72.45
N GLU A 442 29.87 -16.59 -72.50
CA GLU A 442 30.05 -17.52 -73.61
C GLU A 442 29.31 -17.02 -74.87
N MET A 443 28.09 -16.50 -74.74
CA MET A 443 27.38 -15.84 -75.84
C MET A 443 28.11 -14.60 -76.37
N GLN A 444 28.70 -13.78 -75.49
CA GLN A 444 29.52 -12.64 -75.92
C GLN A 444 30.75 -13.08 -76.71
N ASN A 445 31.41 -14.16 -76.29
CA ASN A 445 32.55 -14.72 -76.99
C ASN A 445 32.17 -15.32 -78.36
N ILE A 446 31.03 -15.99 -78.46
CA ILE A 446 30.49 -16.51 -79.73
C ILE A 446 30.17 -15.35 -80.68
N ALA A 447 29.52 -14.28 -80.21
CA ALA A 447 29.23 -13.10 -81.02
C ALA A 447 30.51 -12.38 -81.51
N LEU A 448 31.57 -12.38 -80.70
CA LEU A 448 32.90 -11.88 -81.08
C LEU A 448 33.60 -12.78 -82.11
N GLN A 449 33.45 -14.10 -82.00
CA GLN A 449 33.96 -15.05 -83.00
C GLN A 449 33.21 -14.97 -84.32
N GLU A 450 31.88 -14.82 -84.32
CA GLU A 450 31.10 -14.60 -85.54
C GLU A 450 31.46 -13.28 -86.21
N LYS A 451 31.70 -12.22 -85.43
CA LYS A 451 32.24 -10.95 -85.98
C LYS A 451 33.62 -11.15 -86.60
N LYS A 452 34.54 -11.83 -85.91
CA LYS A 452 35.88 -12.12 -86.45
C LYS A 452 35.84 -13.00 -87.70
N ASN A 453 34.93 -13.97 -87.78
CA ASN A 453 34.76 -14.82 -88.96
C ASN A 453 34.14 -14.07 -90.15
N LYS A 454 33.24 -13.11 -89.89
CA LYS A 454 32.70 -12.20 -90.91
C LYS A 454 33.73 -11.16 -91.38
N GLU A 455 34.61 -10.72 -90.49
CA GLU A 455 35.71 -9.80 -90.82
C GLU A 455 36.85 -10.52 -91.59
N ALA A 456 37.13 -11.79 -91.29
CA ALA A 456 38.15 -12.60 -92.00
C ALA A 456 37.74 -13.04 -93.42
N GLN A 457 36.45 -12.96 -93.78
CA GLN A 457 35.96 -13.25 -95.15
C GLN A 457 35.87 -12.02 -96.06
N ASN A 458 36.06 -10.80 -95.55
CA ASN A 458 35.77 -9.56 -96.28
C ASN A 458 36.94 -8.56 -96.34
N GLU A 459 38.18 -9.02 -96.50
CA GLU A 459 39.32 -8.14 -96.81
C GLU A 459 40.02 -8.48 -98.13
N ALA A 460 39.56 -7.84 -99.21
CA ALA A 460 40.38 -7.41 -100.36
C ALA A 460 39.76 -6.11 -100.97
N PRO A 461 40.55 -5.11 -101.43
CA PRO A 461 40.18 -3.70 -101.24
C PRO A 461 39.96 -2.86 -102.51
N LYS A 462 39.50 -1.59 -102.28
CA LYS A 462 39.45 -0.35 -103.14
C LYS A 462 38.07 -0.01 -103.77
N ASP A 463 37.59 1.24 -103.92
CA ASP A 463 38.15 2.61 -103.86
C ASP A 463 37.03 3.69 -103.70
N GLN A 464 37.40 4.86 -103.15
CA GLN A 464 37.02 6.28 -103.38
C GLN A 464 35.56 6.78 -103.63
N ALA A 465 35.12 7.77 -102.83
CA ALA A 465 34.92 9.20 -103.19
C ALA A 465 33.70 9.89 -102.52
N GLY A 466 33.89 11.14 -102.03
CA GLY A 466 32.85 12.18 -101.97
C GLY A 466 32.38 12.70 -100.60
N ALA A 467 32.80 13.91 -100.23
CA ALA A 467 32.18 14.80 -99.21
C ALA A 467 31.19 15.78 -99.92
N PRO A 468 30.45 16.73 -99.28
CA PRO A 468 30.56 17.28 -97.91
C PRO A 468 29.24 17.74 -97.20
N GLN A 469 29.39 18.29 -95.98
CA GLN A 469 28.85 19.56 -95.44
C GLN A 469 28.23 19.56 -94.02
N ALA A 470 28.44 20.71 -93.37
CA ALA A 470 28.34 21.03 -91.94
C ALA A 470 26.97 21.53 -91.48
N ASN A 471 26.66 21.40 -90.18
CA ASN A 471 26.30 22.58 -89.35
C ASN A 471 26.41 22.31 -87.84
N LYS A 472 26.73 23.38 -87.11
CA LYS A 472 26.97 23.49 -85.65
C LYS A 472 25.74 24.06 -84.92
N GLU A 473 25.86 24.06 -83.58
CA GLU A 473 25.09 24.79 -82.54
C GLU A 473 23.85 24.04 -81.99
N GLU A 474 23.54 24.03 -80.69
CA GLU A 474 24.07 24.70 -79.50
C GLU A 474 23.55 23.96 -78.25
N ALA A 475 24.26 24.10 -77.12
CA ALA A 475 23.88 23.56 -75.82
C ALA A 475 23.31 24.66 -74.91
N LYS A 476 22.30 24.34 -74.09
CA LYS A 476 22.08 24.97 -72.77
C LYS A 476 21.10 24.20 -71.89
N ALA A 477 21.39 24.22 -70.59
CA ALA A 477 20.83 23.41 -69.50
C ALA A 477 19.81 24.21 -68.61
N PRO A 478 19.48 23.81 -67.36
CA PRO A 478 18.11 23.65 -66.80
C PRO A 478 17.77 24.81 -65.79
N PRO A 479 16.83 24.79 -64.78
CA PRO A 479 16.68 23.80 -63.69
C PRO A 479 15.28 23.60 -63.02
N LYS A 480 15.26 22.64 -62.08
CA LYS A 480 14.47 22.44 -60.82
C LYS A 480 13.23 23.32 -60.50
N ALA A 481 12.19 22.66 -59.99
CA ALA A 481 11.22 23.22 -59.03
C ALA A 481 10.88 22.20 -57.94
N ALA A 482 10.61 22.70 -56.73
CA ALA A 482 10.25 21.98 -55.52
C ALA A 482 8.81 22.34 -55.06
N ALA A 483 8.32 21.55 -54.10
CA ALA A 483 7.19 21.74 -53.19
C ALA A 483 5.77 21.38 -53.68
N ARG A 484 5.19 20.30 -53.12
CA ARG A 484 4.43 20.35 -51.86
C ARG A 484 4.43 19.00 -51.17
#